data_AF-A0A6B0RS42-F1
#
_entry.id   AF-A0A6B0RS42-F1
#
_cell.length_a   1.000
_cell.length_b   1.000
_cell.length_c   1.000
_cell.angle_alpha   90.00
_cell.angle_beta   90.00
_cell.angle_gamma   90.00
#
_symmetry.space_group_name_H-M   'P 1'
#
loop_
_entity.id
_entity.type
_entity.pdbx_description
1 polymer ?
#
loop_
_entity_poly.entity_id
_entity_poly.type
_entity_poly.pdbx_seq_one_letter_code
_entity_poly.pdbx_strand_id
1 'polypeptide(L)'
;MYDMLIGYPPFCSETPPETYKKVMNWKETLTFPPEVPISEKAKDLILRFCCEWEHSIGAPGVEEIKNNSFFEGVDWEHIRERPTAISIEIKSIDDTSNFHEFPESDILKPTVATSNHPETDCKNKDWVFINYTYKHFEGLTARGSDPFLHESSKIIFLEMGS
;
A
#
# COMPACT_ATOMS: atom_id res chain seq x y z
N MET A 1 6.95 -10.92 6.65
CA MET A 1 8.17 -11.48 7.30
C MET A 1 8.03 -12.96 7.57
N TYR A 2 7.06 -13.40 8.39
CA TYR A 2 6.82 -14.82 8.68
C TYR A 2 6.76 -15.68 7.41
N ASP A 3 5.87 -15.32 6.48
CA ASP A 3 5.68 -16.06 5.22
C ASP A 3 6.97 -16.19 4.38
N MET A 4 7.78 -15.13 4.32
CA MET A 4 9.07 -15.17 3.60
C MET A 4 10.11 -16.09 4.25
N LEU A 5 10.05 -16.29 5.57
CA LEU A 5 11.02 -17.10 6.31
C LEU A 5 10.56 -18.56 6.49
N ILE A 6 9.25 -18.78 6.54
CA ILE A 6 8.64 -20.09 6.83
C ILE A 6 8.01 -20.73 5.58
N GLY A 7 7.65 -19.92 4.58
CA GLY A 7 7.08 -20.37 3.30
C GLY A 7 5.56 -20.48 3.29
N TYR A 8 4.88 -20.09 4.36
CA TYR A 8 3.42 -19.98 4.39
C TYR A 8 2.93 -18.95 5.44
N PRO A 9 1.70 -18.42 5.31
CA PRO A 9 1.16 -17.44 6.26
C PRO A 9 0.88 -18.02 7.67
N PRO A 10 1.10 -17.25 8.76
CA PRO A 10 1.04 -17.77 10.13
C PRO A 10 -0.36 -18.25 10.59
N PHE A 11 -1.42 -17.76 9.97
CA PHE A 11 -2.81 -18.06 10.38
C PHE A 11 -3.61 -18.81 9.30
N CYS A 12 -2.92 -19.38 8.31
CA CYS A 12 -3.56 -20.11 7.22
C CYS A 12 -4.43 -21.27 7.76
N SER A 13 -5.65 -21.38 7.25
CA SER A 13 -6.62 -22.42 7.58
C SER A 13 -7.47 -22.75 6.35
N GLU A 14 -8.21 -23.85 6.39
CA GLU A 14 -9.05 -24.30 5.27
C GLU A 14 -10.22 -23.34 5.02
N THR A 15 -10.74 -22.71 6.08
CA THR A 15 -11.89 -21.81 5.96
C THR A 15 -11.58 -20.38 6.46
N PRO A 16 -12.25 -19.34 5.89
CA PRO A 16 -12.09 -17.97 6.37
C PRO A 16 -12.47 -17.77 7.86
N PRO A 17 -13.55 -18.37 8.40
CA PRO A 17 -13.89 -18.25 9.82
C PRO A 17 -12.80 -18.81 10.75
N GLU A 18 -12.14 -19.91 10.38
CA GLU A 18 -11.03 -20.47 11.16
C GLU A 18 -9.80 -19.56 11.14
N THR A 19 -9.47 -19.02 9.96
CA THR A 19 -8.39 -18.03 9.82
C THR A 19 -8.65 -16.83 10.71
N TYR A 20 -9.88 -16.30 10.71
CA TYR A 20 -10.27 -15.20 11.61
C TYR A 20 -10.11 -15.56 13.08
N LYS A 21 -10.54 -16.77 13.49
CA LYS A 21 -10.39 -17.24 14.87
C LYS A 21 -8.92 -17.34 15.28
N LYS A 22 -8.04 -17.80 14.40
CA LYS A 22 -6.59 -17.82 14.65
C LYS A 22 -6.03 -16.41 14.81
N VAL A 23 -6.36 -15.48 13.92
CA VAL A 23 -5.93 -14.07 14.02
C VAL A 23 -6.38 -13.44 15.34
N MET A 24 -7.64 -13.68 15.75
CA MET A 24 -8.16 -13.15 17.03
C MET A 24 -7.44 -13.76 18.24
N ASN A 25 -7.07 -15.04 18.17
CA ASN A 25 -6.35 -15.76 19.22
C ASN A 25 -4.85 -15.89 18.89
N TRP A 26 -4.23 -14.85 18.32
CA TRP A 26 -2.87 -14.91 17.80
C TRP A 26 -1.84 -15.32 18.87
N LYS A 27 -2.04 -14.94 20.14
CA LYS A 27 -1.15 -15.28 21.27
C LYS A 27 -0.97 -16.80 21.45
N GLU A 28 -2.00 -17.56 21.12
CA GLU A 28 -2.06 -19.02 21.29
C GLU A 28 -1.80 -19.76 19.98
N THR A 29 -2.10 -19.12 18.85
CA THR A 29 -2.12 -19.77 17.53
C THR A 29 -0.94 -19.41 16.64
N LEU A 30 -0.21 -18.32 16.94
CA LEU A 30 1.07 -18.04 16.31
C LEU A 30 2.10 -19.04 16.83
N THR A 31 2.48 -19.96 15.95
CA THR A 31 3.43 -21.03 16.26
C THR A 31 4.58 -20.97 15.27
N PHE A 32 5.79 -21.32 15.71
CA PHE A 32 6.96 -21.45 14.85
C PHE A 32 7.26 -22.93 14.66
N PRO A 33 7.25 -23.46 13.42
CA PRO A 33 7.51 -24.87 13.18
C PRO A 33 8.95 -25.23 13.57
N PRO A 34 9.17 -26.28 14.39
CA PRO A 34 10.52 -26.68 14.83
C PRO A 34 11.43 -27.15 13.69
N GLU A 35 10.86 -27.59 12.57
CA GLU A 35 11.56 -28.06 11.38
C GLU A 35 12.15 -26.93 10.52
N VAL A 36 11.69 -25.69 10.68
CA VAL A 36 12.20 -24.54 9.91
C VAL A 36 13.22 -23.78 10.74
N PRO A 37 14.51 -23.75 10.35
CA PRO A 37 15.52 -23.02 11.09
C PRO A 37 15.33 -21.51 10.89
N ILE A 38 14.84 -20.83 11.93
CA ILE A 38 14.67 -19.38 11.98
C ILE A 38 15.44 -18.81 13.17
N SER A 39 16.17 -17.72 12.94
CA SER A 39 16.97 -17.08 13.99
C SER A 39 16.09 -16.50 15.11
N GLU A 40 16.58 -16.52 16.34
CA GLU A 40 15.87 -15.94 17.49
C GLU A 40 15.58 -14.44 17.30
N LYS A 41 16.49 -13.70 16.65
CA LYS A 41 16.28 -12.30 16.28
C LYS A 41 15.06 -12.12 15.36
N ALA A 42 14.86 -13.04 14.42
CA ALA A 42 13.73 -13.00 13.51
C ALA A 42 12.41 -13.37 14.22
N LYS A 43 12.43 -14.36 15.12
CA LYS A 43 11.27 -14.73 15.95
C LYS A 43 10.84 -13.56 16.83
N ASP A 44 11.80 -12.91 17.51
CA ASP A 44 11.55 -11.71 18.32
C ASP A 44 10.86 -10.61 17.51
N LEU A 45 11.41 -10.27 16.34
CA LEU A 45 10.82 -9.23 15.49
C LEU A 45 9.40 -9.60 15.01
N ILE A 46 9.16 -10.86 14.63
CA ILE A 46 7.82 -11.34 14.25
C ILE A 46 6.84 -11.19 15.41
N LEU A 47 7.23 -11.58 16.63
CA LEU A 47 6.39 -11.43 17.83
C LEU A 47 6.11 -9.96 18.16
N ARG A 48 7.08 -9.07 17.95
CA ARG A 48 6.90 -7.62 18.16
C ARG A 48 6.04 -6.95 17.09
N PHE A 49 5.95 -7.51 15.88
CA PHE A 49 4.96 -7.09 14.90
C PHE A 49 3.59 -7.68 15.21
N CYS A 50 3.53 -8.95 15.57
CA CYS A 50 2.31 -9.66 15.92
C CYS A 50 1.99 -9.48 17.40
N CYS A 51 1.54 -8.27 17.76
CA CYS A 51 1.03 -7.98 19.09
C CYS A 51 -0.15 -7.00 19.03
N GLU A 52 -0.65 -6.57 20.21
CA GLU A 52 -1.63 -5.48 20.27
C GLU A 52 -1.07 -4.23 19.58
N TRP A 53 -1.90 -3.48 18.87
CA TRP A 53 -1.45 -2.40 17.99
C TRP A 53 -0.68 -1.30 18.74
N GLU A 54 -1.05 -1.00 19.98
CA GLU A 54 -0.39 0.02 20.83
C GLU A 54 1.06 -0.35 21.16
N HIS A 55 1.38 -1.64 21.12
CA HIS A 55 2.69 -2.18 21.50
C HIS A 55 3.49 -2.68 20.29
N SER A 56 2.92 -2.58 19.09
CA SER A 56 3.57 -3.05 17.87
C SER A 56 4.81 -2.23 17.61
N ILE A 57 5.92 -2.91 17.29
CA ILE A 57 7.16 -2.24 16.92
C ILE A 57 6.91 -1.29 15.76
N GLY A 58 7.32 -0.03 15.92
CA GLY A 58 7.06 1.02 14.94
C GLY A 58 5.84 1.87 15.21
N ALA A 59 5.01 1.55 16.21
CA ALA A 59 3.94 2.44 16.69
C ALA A 59 4.45 3.85 17.07
N PRO A 60 5.59 4.02 17.79
CA PRO A 60 6.15 5.34 18.04
C PRO A 60 6.94 5.92 16.85
N GLY A 61 7.21 5.12 15.81
CA GLY A 61 7.95 5.52 14.62
C GLY A 61 8.93 4.46 14.10
N VAL A 62 9.35 4.61 12.84
CA VAL A 62 10.18 3.63 12.11
C VAL A 62 11.56 3.36 12.74
N GLU A 63 12.07 4.28 13.56
CA GLU A 63 13.40 4.15 14.18
C GLU A 63 13.49 2.93 15.11
N GLU A 64 12.39 2.55 15.75
CA GLU A 64 12.35 1.33 16.56
C GLU A 64 12.57 0.06 15.72
N ILE A 65 12.02 0.03 14.50
CA ILE A 65 12.18 -1.06 13.55
C ILE A 65 13.63 -1.10 13.06
N LYS A 66 14.18 0.05 12.65
CA LYS A 66 15.56 0.15 12.12
C LYS A 66 16.62 -0.33 13.12
N ASN A 67 16.39 -0.07 14.41
CA ASN A 67 17.30 -0.43 15.50
C ASN A 67 17.07 -1.85 16.04
N ASN A 68 16.12 -2.62 15.51
CA ASN A 68 15.90 -3.99 15.95
C ASN A 68 17.11 -4.88 15.57
N SER A 69 17.48 -5.80 16.46
CA SER A 69 18.63 -6.69 16.30
C SER A 69 18.59 -7.57 15.05
N PHE A 70 17.41 -7.84 14.49
CA PHE A 70 17.25 -8.53 13.20
C PHE A 70 17.89 -7.76 12.04
N PHE A 71 17.89 -6.43 12.08
CA PHE A 71 18.45 -5.55 11.05
C PHE A 71 19.85 -5.03 11.39
N GLU A 72 20.54 -5.66 12.34
CA GLU A 72 21.92 -5.32 12.68
C GLU A 72 22.83 -5.39 11.44
N GLY A 73 23.58 -4.31 11.18
CA GLY A 73 24.46 -4.20 10.02
C GLY A 73 23.78 -3.75 8.72
N VAL A 74 22.48 -3.46 8.74
CA VAL A 74 21.79 -2.82 7.61
C VAL A 74 22.18 -1.34 7.56
N ASP A 75 22.78 -0.93 6.45
CA ASP A 75 22.98 0.49 6.12
C ASP A 75 21.68 1.03 5.51
N TRP A 76 20.89 1.70 6.34
CA TRP A 76 19.61 2.28 5.95
C TRP A 76 19.74 3.53 5.08
N GLU A 77 20.86 4.24 5.13
CA GLU A 77 21.09 5.45 4.35
C GLU A 77 21.35 5.11 2.88
N HIS A 78 22.16 4.06 2.65
CA HIS A 78 22.57 3.63 1.30
C HIS A 78 21.85 2.35 0.83
N ILE A 79 20.75 1.95 1.48
CA ILE A 79 20.06 0.68 1.18
C ILE A 79 19.64 0.54 -0.29
N ARG A 80 19.31 1.66 -0.95
CA ARG A 80 18.89 1.70 -2.36
C ARG A 80 20.05 1.57 -3.35
N GLU A 81 21.28 1.81 -2.91
CA GLU A 81 22.48 1.71 -3.74
C GLU A 81 23.07 0.30 -3.73
N ARG A 82 22.65 -0.53 -2.77
CA ARG A 82 23.09 -1.92 -2.66
C ARG A 82 22.50 -2.76 -3.80
N PRO A 83 23.27 -3.69 -4.38
CA PRO A 83 22.73 -4.62 -5.36
C PRO A 83 21.61 -5.46 -4.72
N THR A 84 20.54 -5.69 -5.48
CA THR A 84 19.47 -6.62 -5.07
C THR A 84 20.03 -8.03 -4.89
N ALA A 85 19.50 -8.75 -3.90
CA ALA A 85 19.87 -10.15 -3.65
C ALA A 85 19.41 -11.09 -4.78
N ILE A 86 18.33 -10.73 -5.48
CA ILE A 86 17.76 -11.50 -6.59
C ILE A 86 17.70 -10.58 -7.81
N SER A 87 18.37 -10.99 -8.89
CA SER A 87 18.29 -10.29 -10.17
C SER A 87 17.04 -10.73 -10.92
N ILE A 88 16.30 -9.77 -11.48
CA ILE A 88 15.11 -10.02 -12.31
C ILE A 88 15.53 -9.89 -13.76
N GLU A 89 15.25 -10.91 -14.57
CA GLU A 89 15.44 -10.87 -16.01
C GLU A 89 14.23 -10.20 -16.67
N ILE A 90 14.51 -9.22 -17.55
CA ILE A 90 13.50 -8.49 -18.32
C ILE A 90 13.87 -8.62 -19.79
N LYS A 91 12.99 -9.23 -20.59
CA LYS A 91 13.25 -9.55 -22.01
C LYS A 91 12.89 -8.40 -22.95
N SER A 92 11.86 -7.62 -22.61
CA SER A 92 11.34 -6.51 -23.40
C SER A 92 10.55 -5.52 -22.54
N ILE A 93 10.16 -4.38 -23.12
CA ILE A 93 9.39 -3.32 -22.42
C ILE A 93 7.98 -3.77 -22.01
N ASP A 94 7.44 -4.76 -22.71
CA ASP A 94 6.12 -5.37 -22.52
C ASP A 94 6.20 -6.77 -21.89
N ASP A 95 7.37 -7.16 -21.35
CA ASP A 95 7.57 -8.47 -20.73
C ASP A 95 6.72 -8.63 -19.46
N THR A 96 5.75 -9.53 -19.51
CA THR A 96 4.88 -9.89 -18.39
C THR A 96 5.29 -11.19 -17.68
N SER A 97 6.45 -11.78 -18.02
CA SER A 97 6.85 -13.12 -17.52
C SER A 97 7.14 -13.20 -16.02
N ASN A 98 7.34 -12.06 -15.36
CA ASN A 98 7.50 -11.98 -13.90
C ASN A 98 6.15 -11.88 -13.14
N PHE A 99 5.01 -11.98 -13.85
CA PHE A 99 3.66 -11.95 -13.28
C PHE A 99 2.94 -13.28 -13.50
N HIS A 100 1.97 -13.58 -12.64
CA HIS A 100 1.08 -14.71 -12.85
C HIS A 100 0.02 -14.38 -13.90
N GLU A 101 -0.20 -15.32 -14.82
CA GLU A 101 -1.34 -15.29 -15.72
C GLU A 101 -2.58 -15.80 -15.00
N PHE A 102 -3.61 -14.96 -14.91
CA PHE A 102 -4.89 -15.31 -14.33
C PHE A 102 -5.91 -15.58 -15.45
N PRO A 103 -6.78 -16.59 -15.30
CA PRO A 103 -7.86 -16.81 -16.27
C PRO A 103 -8.79 -15.60 -16.29
N GLU A 104 -9.41 -15.34 -17.43
CA GLU A 104 -10.42 -14.29 -17.56
C GLU A 104 -11.53 -14.50 -16.53
N SER A 105 -11.69 -13.55 -15.61
CA SER A 105 -12.77 -13.59 -14.61
C SER A 105 -14.07 -13.09 -15.22
N ASP A 106 -15.20 -13.72 -14.87
CA ASP A 106 -16.54 -13.29 -15.31
C ASP A 106 -16.93 -11.87 -14.85
N ILE A 107 -16.20 -11.29 -13.90
CA ILE A 107 -16.42 -9.94 -13.35
C ILE A 107 -16.13 -8.85 -14.40
N LEU A 108 -15.28 -9.14 -15.38
CA LEU A 108 -14.86 -8.19 -16.41
C LEU A 108 -15.75 -8.21 -17.65
N LYS A 109 -16.74 -9.12 -17.72
CA LYS A 109 -17.74 -9.08 -18.78
C LYS A 109 -18.57 -7.82 -18.54
N PRO A 110 -18.56 -6.83 -19.46
CA PRO A 110 -19.44 -5.71 -19.32
C PRO A 110 -20.85 -6.28 -19.26
N THR A 111 -21.51 -6.18 -18.11
CA THR A 111 -22.95 -6.31 -18.07
C THR A 111 -23.44 -5.15 -18.90
N VAL A 112 -23.69 -5.40 -20.18
CA VAL A 112 -24.47 -4.50 -21.02
C VAL A 112 -25.81 -4.45 -20.29
N ALA A 113 -25.97 -3.47 -19.42
CA ALA A 113 -27.26 -3.13 -18.87
C ALA A 113 -28.09 -2.64 -20.06
N THR A 114 -28.70 -3.56 -20.79
CA THR A 114 -29.91 -3.29 -21.56
C THR A 114 -31.01 -2.97 -20.57
N SER A 115 -30.89 -1.82 -19.90
CA SER A 115 -32.02 -1.17 -19.26
C SER A 115 -32.77 -0.45 -20.37
N ASN A 116 -33.93 -0.98 -20.74
CA ASN A 116 -34.93 -0.30 -21.56
C ASN A 116 -35.55 0.89 -20.79
N HIS A 117 -34.73 1.80 -20.25
CA HIS A 117 -35.18 2.97 -19.51
C HIS A 117 -34.40 4.22 -19.95
N PRO A 118 -35.08 5.29 -20.40
CA PRO A 118 -34.41 6.39 -21.08
C PRO A 118 -33.66 7.30 -20.09
N GLU A 119 -32.38 7.49 -20.37
CA GLU A 119 -31.60 8.74 -20.24
C GLU A 119 -31.35 9.39 -18.86
N THR A 120 -31.92 8.92 -17.75
CA THR A 120 -31.75 9.61 -16.44
C THR A 120 -30.60 9.07 -15.57
N ASP A 121 -30.06 7.87 -15.82
CA ASP A 121 -29.10 7.21 -14.91
C ASP A 121 -27.60 7.47 -15.19
N CYS A 122 -27.25 8.03 -16.36
CA CYS A 122 -25.84 8.29 -16.68
C CYS A 122 -25.26 9.44 -15.84
N LYS A 123 -26.03 10.51 -15.61
CA LYS A 123 -25.58 11.70 -14.87
C LYS A 123 -25.32 11.44 -13.37
N ASN A 124 -25.93 10.39 -12.80
CA ASN A 124 -25.80 10.04 -11.39
C ASN A 124 -24.60 9.15 -11.07
N LYS A 125 -23.89 8.64 -12.07
CA LYS A 125 -22.69 7.80 -11.85
C LYS A 125 -21.39 8.57 -12.06
N ASP A 126 -21.41 9.64 -12.84
CA ASP A 126 -20.17 10.39 -13.15
C ASP A 126 -19.62 11.17 -11.95
N TRP A 127 -20.47 11.53 -10.97
CA TRP A 127 -20.02 12.31 -9.81
C TRP A 127 -19.05 11.53 -8.90
N VAL A 128 -19.15 10.19 -8.83
CA VAL A 128 -18.24 9.37 -8.00
C VAL A 128 -16.82 9.33 -8.56
N PHE A 129 -16.62 9.77 -9.81
CA PHE A 129 -15.31 9.85 -10.48
C PHE A 129 -14.81 11.28 -10.65
N ILE A 130 -15.49 12.29 -10.08
CA ILE A 130 -14.99 13.68 -10.07
C ILE A 130 -13.62 13.70 -9.37
N ASN A 131 -12.63 14.34 -10.01
CA ASN A 131 -11.22 14.40 -9.59
C ASN A 131 -10.45 13.06 -9.63
N TYR A 132 -11.00 12.02 -10.26
CA TYR A 132 -10.28 10.76 -10.48
C TYR A 132 -9.09 10.94 -11.43
N THR A 133 -9.23 11.81 -12.44
CA THR A 133 -8.18 12.07 -13.43
C THR A 133 -6.92 12.62 -12.78
N TYR A 134 -5.86 11.82 -12.81
CA TYR A 134 -4.52 12.22 -12.44
C TYR A 134 -3.66 12.43 -13.69
N LYS A 135 -2.95 13.56 -13.76
CA LYS A 135 -1.93 13.82 -14.79
C LYS A 135 -0.60 14.03 -14.08
N HIS A 136 0.32 13.07 -14.23
CA HIS A 136 1.68 13.22 -13.75
C HIS A 136 2.33 14.43 -14.43
N PHE A 137 3.19 15.09 -13.68
CA PHE A 137 3.47 16.48 -13.88
C PHE A 137 4.78 16.78 -14.59
N GLU A 138 4.69 17.50 -15.70
CA GLU A 138 5.78 18.37 -16.14
C GLU A 138 5.33 19.86 -16.26
N GLY A 139 4.13 20.28 -15.80
CA GLY A 139 3.80 21.73 -15.85
C GLY A 139 2.44 22.36 -15.41
N LEU A 140 1.24 21.73 -15.38
CA LEU A 140 -0.05 22.36 -14.88
C LEU A 140 -0.98 21.66 -13.79
N THR A 141 -0.69 21.71 -12.47
CA THR A 141 -1.29 20.96 -11.34
C THR A 141 -1.27 22.01 -10.27
N ALA A 142 -2.44 22.61 -10.14
CA ALA A 142 -2.78 23.56 -9.13
C ALA A 142 -2.76 22.85 -7.75
N ARG A 143 -1.56 22.61 -7.25
CA ARG A 143 -1.21 22.65 -5.82
C ARG A 143 0.07 23.49 -5.59
N GLY A 144 0.40 24.34 -6.55
CA GLY A 144 1.21 25.53 -6.32
C GLY A 144 0.25 26.70 -6.12
N SER A 145 0.46 27.46 -5.05
CA SER A 145 -0.09 28.80 -4.87
C SER A 145 -0.03 29.60 -6.17
N ASP A 146 -1.19 30.03 -6.66
CA ASP A 146 -1.32 30.89 -7.83
C ASP A 146 -0.61 32.23 -7.56
N PRO A 147 0.49 32.57 -8.26
CA PRO A 147 1.20 33.84 -8.03
C PRO A 147 0.41 35.07 -8.48
N PHE A 148 -0.73 34.91 -9.16
CA PHE A 148 -1.50 36.04 -9.71
C PHE A 148 -2.63 36.57 -8.81
N LEU A 149 -2.77 36.04 -7.59
CA LEU A 149 -3.76 36.50 -6.61
C LEU A 149 -3.25 37.59 -5.64
N HIS A 150 -2.07 38.19 -5.89
CA HIS A 150 -1.53 39.25 -5.03
C HIS A 150 -1.62 40.68 -5.61
N GLU A 151 -1.99 40.88 -6.88
CA GLU A 151 -2.00 42.24 -7.47
C GLU A 151 -3.39 42.88 -7.60
N SER A 152 -4.49 42.15 -7.42
CA SER A 152 -5.85 42.68 -7.64
C SER A 152 -6.56 43.21 -6.39
N SER A 153 -5.95 43.12 -5.20
CA SER A 153 -6.54 43.65 -3.96
C SER A 153 -5.93 44.98 -3.50
N LYS A 154 -4.98 45.56 -4.25
CA LYS A 154 -4.41 46.90 -3.94
C LYS A 154 -4.98 48.05 -4.76
N ILE A 155 -5.78 47.79 -5.80
CA ILE A 155 -6.30 48.87 -6.67
C ILE A 155 -7.70 49.37 -6.23
N ILE A 156 -8.39 48.68 -5.32
CA ILE A 156 -9.77 49.07 -4.95
C ILE A 156 -9.88 49.79 -3.59
N PHE A 157 -8.76 50.11 -2.93
CA PHE A 157 -8.75 50.76 -1.60
C PHE A 157 -8.08 52.13 -1.55
N LEU A 158 -7.91 52.81 -2.70
CA LEU A 158 -7.36 54.16 -2.73
C LEU A 158 -8.29 55.24 -3.31
N GLU A 159 -9.58 54.95 -3.50
CA GLU A 159 -10.48 55.94 -4.12
C GLU A 159 -11.84 56.13 -3.44
N MET A 160 -11.97 55.94 -2.13
CA MET A 160 -13.06 56.56 -1.36
C MET A 160 -12.60 56.95 0.05
N GLY A 161 -12.22 58.21 0.22
CA GLY A 161 -11.85 58.80 1.50
C GLY A 161 -11.24 60.19 1.37
N SER A 162 -12.04 61.18 0.98
CA SER A 162 -11.86 62.59 1.35
C SER A 162 -13.19 63.15 1.82
#